data_AF-A0AA35YZK5-F1
#
_entry.id   AF-A0AA35YZK5-F1
#
_cell.length_a   1.000
_cell.length_b   1.000
_cell.length_c   1.000
_cell.angle_alpha   90.00
_cell.angle_beta   90.00
_cell.angle_gamma   90.00
#
_symmetry.space_group_name_H-M   'P 1'
#
loop_
_entity.id
_entity.type
_entity.pdbx_description
1 polymer ?
#
loop_
_entity_poly.entity_id
_entity_poly.type
_entity_poly.pdbx_seq_one_letter_code
_entity_poly.pdbx_strand_id
1 'polypeptide(L)'
;MAKQKIVVKVTMNNEKKARKALQIAVSLSGVESASFVGSDKDQIAVTGEGIDPVELTTMLRKGVGYTELVSVGPVEEKKPAAETVASLNFNPYQYYYGNYGMPYYAYA
;
A
#
# COMPACT_ATOMS: atom_id res chain seq x y z
N MET A 1 -8.31 -17.71 11.08
CA MET A 1 -6.98 -17.54 10.44
C MET A 1 -6.44 -16.17 10.84
N ALA A 2 -5.26 -15.74 10.38
CA ALA A 2 -4.70 -14.45 10.80
C ALA A 2 -5.44 -13.30 10.11
N LYS A 3 -5.85 -12.28 10.87
CA LYS A 3 -6.45 -11.05 10.32
C LYS A 3 -5.37 -10.22 9.61
N GLN A 4 -5.72 -9.62 8.49
CA GLN A 4 -4.86 -8.76 7.69
C GLN A 4 -5.39 -7.32 7.68
N LYS A 5 -4.48 -6.36 7.69
CA LYS A 5 -4.71 -4.94 7.47
C LYS A 5 -4.08 -4.54 6.14
N ILE A 6 -4.91 -4.01 5.26
CA ILE A 6 -4.52 -3.54 3.93
C ILE A 6 -4.78 -2.03 3.89
N VAL A 7 -3.79 -1.26 3.49
CA VAL A 7 -3.91 0.18 3.28
C VAL A 7 -3.70 0.48 1.81
N VAL A 8 -4.68 1.16 1.21
CA VAL A 8 -4.64 1.58 -0.19
C VAL A 8 -4.86 3.08 -0.30
N LYS A 9 -4.11 3.75 -1.15
CA LYS A 9 -4.28 5.16 -1.50
C LYS A 9 -5.12 5.24 -2.77
N VAL A 10 -6.21 6.01 -2.73
CA VAL A 10 -7.15 6.15 -3.85
C VAL A 10 -7.30 7.62 -4.18
N THR A 11 -7.25 7.99 -5.46
CA THR A 11 -7.51 9.38 -5.87
C THR A 11 -9.01 9.68 -5.84
N MET A 12 -9.46 10.43 -4.83
CA MET A 12 -10.88 10.68 -4.54
C MET A 12 -11.28 12.15 -4.66
N ASN A 13 -11.38 12.65 -5.88
CA ASN A 13 -11.65 14.08 -6.09
C ASN A 13 -13.08 14.53 -5.71
N ASN A 14 -14.00 13.60 -5.38
CA ASN A 14 -15.42 13.89 -5.12
C ASN A 14 -15.98 12.98 -4.01
N GLU A 15 -16.93 13.47 -3.20
CA GLU A 15 -17.61 12.65 -2.18
C GLU A 15 -18.34 11.42 -2.74
N LYS A 16 -18.89 11.53 -3.96
CA LYS A 16 -19.52 10.38 -4.66
C LYS A 16 -18.51 9.25 -4.88
N LYS A 17 -17.26 9.59 -5.21
CA LYS A 17 -16.16 8.62 -5.38
C LYS A 17 -15.73 8.04 -4.05
N ALA A 18 -15.69 8.87 -2.99
CA ALA A 18 -15.42 8.41 -1.63
C ALA A 18 -16.42 7.32 -1.18
N ARG A 19 -17.72 7.59 -1.30
CA ARG A 19 -18.78 6.62 -0.95
C ARG A 19 -18.67 5.34 -1.77
N LYS A 20 -18.42 5.45 -3.08
CA LYS A 20 -18.29 4.28 -3.97
C LYS A 20 -17.08 3.42 -3.63
N ALA A 21 -15.95 4.02 -3.27
CA ALA A 21 -14.77 3.25 -2.88
C ALA A 21 -14.98 2.50 -1.57
N LEU A 22 -15.64 3.13 -0.58
CA LEU A 22 -16.01 2.45 0.65
C LEU A 22 -16.96 1.28 0.37
N GLN A 23 -17.94 1.48 -0.51
CA GLN A 23 -18.86 0.42 -0.93
C GLN A 23 -18.11 -0.75 -1.59
N ILE A 24 -17.15 -0.47 -2.48
CA ILE A 24 -16.30 -1.49 -3.10
C ILE A 24 -15.46 -2.22 -2.04
N ALA A 25 -14.82 -1.47 -1.14
CA ALA A 25 -14.00 -2.04 -0.09
C ALA A 25 -14.79 -2.99 0.82
N VAL A 26 -16.03 -2.64 1.21
CA VAL A 26 -16.88 -3.47 2.07
C VAL A 26 -17.57 -4.59 1.30
N SER A 27 -17.70 -4.48 -0.03
CA SER A 27 -18.34 -5.52 -0.86
C SER A 27 -17.50 -6.79 -1.06
N LEU A 28 -16.20 -6.75 -0.72
CA LEU A 28 -15.30 -7.89 -0.85
C LEU A 28 -15.53 -8.91 0.26
N SER A 29 -15.41 -10.19 -0.10
CA SER A 29 -15.51 -11.28 0.86
C SER A 29 -14.36 -11.22 1.86
N GLY A 30 -14.66 -11.53 3.13
CA GLY A 30 -13.66 -11.55 4.19
C GLY A 30 -13.36 -10.18 4.82
N VAL A 31 -13.96 -9.09 4.33
CA VAL A 31 -13.80 -7.75 4.92
C VAL A 31 -14.65 -7.62 6.18
N GLU A 32 -14.00 -7.24 7.28
CA GLU A 32 -14.63 -7.00 8.58
C GLU A 32 -14.86 -5.50 8.82
N SER A 33 -13.90 -4.66 8.42
CA SER A 33 -14.04 -3.20 8.53
C SER A 33 -13.27 -2.47 7.43
N ALA A 34 -13.79 -1.30 7.04
CA ALA A 34 -13.12 -0.38 6.13
C ALA A 34 -13.31 1.06 6.63
N SER A 35 -12.24 1.85 6.62
CA SER A 35 -12.27 3.24 7.10
C SER A 35 -11.30 4.12 6.32
N PHE A 36 -11.62 5.41 6.25
CA PHE A 36 -10.69 6.41 5.71
C PHE A 36 -9.57 6.70 6.71
N VAL A 37 -8.34 6.77 6.21
CA VAL A 37 -7.13 7.04 6.98
C VAL A 37 -6.30 8.10 6.26
N GLY A 38 -5.44 8.78 7.02
CA GLY A 38 -4.59 9.87 6.55
C GLY A 38 -5.27 11.23 6.69
N SER A 39 -4.47 12.28 6.84
CA SER A 39 -4.94 13.66 7.01
C SER A 39 -5.84 14.12 5.87
N ASP A 40 -5.52 13.70 4.66
CA ASP A 40 -6.23 14.09 3.43
C ASP A 40 -7.42 13.16 3.10
N LYS A 41 -7.67 12.11 3.91
CA LYS A 41 -8.69 11.08 3.65
C LYS A 41 -8.56 10.36 2.30
N ASP A 42 -7.36 10.40 1.72
CA ASP A 42 -7.05 9.76 0.43
C ASP A 42 -6.67 8.28 0.57
N GLN A 43 -6.67 7.73 1.79
CA GLN A 43 -6.35 6.32 2.03
C GLN A 43 -7.53 5.59 2.65
N ILE A 44 -7.67 4.32 2.29
CA ILE A 44 -8.64 3.40 2.89
C ILE A 44 -7.86 2.29 3.57
N ALA A 45 -8.08 2.12 4.87
CA ALA A 45 -7.63 0.95 5.61
C ALA A 45 -8.76 -0.07 5.67
N VAL A 46 -8.46 -1.29 5.23
CA VAL A 46 -9.37 -2.43 5.21
C VAL A 46 -8.79 -3.51 6.11
N THR A 47 -9.62 -4.06 6.99
CA THR A 47 -9.24 -5.17 7.86
C THR A 47 -10.17 -6.35 7.65
N GLY A 48 -9.61 -7.55 7.69
CA GLY A 48 -10.40 -8.77 7.61
C GLY A 48 -9.56 -10.02 7.38
N GLU A 49 -10.21 -11.11 6.99
CA GLU A 49 -9.60 -12.44 6.86
C GLU A 49 -9.74 -12.94 5.42
N GLY A 50 -8.63 -13.38 4.82
CA GLY A 50 -8.63 -13.91 3.45
C GLY A 50 -8.90 -12.86 2.36
N ILE A 51 -8.61 -11.58 2.64
CA ILE A 51 -8.78 -10.50 1.66
C ILE A 51 -7.64 -10.57 0.63
N ASP A 52 -7.98 -10.63 -0.66
CA ASP A 52 -6.98 -10.48 -1.72
C ASP A 52 -6.67 -9.00 -1.97
N PRO A 53 -5.44 -8.51 -1.67
CA PRO A 53 -5.05 -7.13 -1.94
C PRO A 53 -5.05 -6.77 -3.44
N VAL A 54 -4.78 -7.73 -4.32
CA VAL A 54 -4.73 -7.51 -5.77
C VAL A 54 -6.14 -7.36 -6.32
N GLU A 55 -7.08 -8.20 -5.89
CA GLU A 55 -8.50 -8.05 -6.25
C GLU A 55 -9.05 -6.71 -5.76
N LEU A 56 -8.77 -6.35 -4.51
CA LEU A 56 -9.21 -5.11 -3.89
C LEU A 56 -8.73 -3.88 -4.68
N THR A 57 -7.43 -3.83 -4.99
CA THR A 57 -6.85 -2.73 -5.78
C THR A 57 -7.38 -2.70 -7.20
N THR A 58 -7.63 -3.86 -7.81
CA THR A 58 -8.20 -3.96 -9.16
C THR A 58 -9.63 -3.41 -9.21
N MET A 59 -10.48 -3.75 -8.23
CA MET A 59 -11.85 -3.24 -8.18
C MET A 59 -11.90 -1.72 -7.96
N LEU A 60 -11.02 -1.20 -7.09
CA LEU A 60 -10.91 0.24 -6.87
C LEU A 60 -10.41 1.00 -8.11
N ARG A 61 -9.43 0.43 -8.83
CA ARG A 61 -8.94 0.98 -10.11
C ARG A 61 -10.04 1.06 -11.16
N LYS A 62 -10.88 0.03 -11.27
CA LYS A 62 -12.01 0.01 -12.22
C LYS A 62 -13.16 0.91 -11.79
N GLY A 63 -13.46 0.95 -10.49
CA GLY A 63 -14.68 1.59 -9.98
C GLY A 63 -14.55 3.08 -9.66
N VAL A 64 -13.37 3.53 -9.25
CA VAL A 64 -13.16 4.85 -8.63
C VAL A 64 -12.13 5.68 -9.38
N GLY A 65 -10.95 5.10 -9.61
CA GLY A 65 -9.82 5.80 -10.22
C GLY A 65 -8.47 5.22 -9.80
N TYR A 66 -7.40 5.98 -10.02
CA TYR A 66 -6.05 5.54 -9.69
C TYR A 66 -5.95 5.12 -8.22
N THR A 67 -5.43 3.91 -8.01
CA THR A 67 -5.30 3.31 -6.68
C THR A 67 -3.94 2.68 -6.52
N GLU A 68 -3.25 2.98 -5.43
CA GLU A 68 -1.94 2.47 -5.09
C GLU A 68 -2.03 1.65 -3.81
N LEU A 69 -1.35 0.50 -3.79
CA LEU A 69 -1.23 -0.32 -2.61
C LEU A 69 -0.10 0.23 -1.74
N VAL A 70 -0.43 0.66 -0.53
CA VAL A 70 0.53 1.29 0.39
C VAL A 70 1.14 0.26 1.33
N SER A 71 0.30 -0.56 1.97
CA SER A 71 0.78 -1.61 2.86
C SER A 71 -0.19 -2.78 2.96
N VAL A 72 0.37 -3.97 3.21
CA VAL A 72 -0.35 -5.19 3.56
C VAL A 72 0.40 -5.82 4.71
N GLY A 73 -0.28 -6.10 5.82
CA GLY A 73 0.34 -6.74 6.98
C GLY A 73 -0.70 -7.42 7.87
N PRO A 74 -0.26 -8.23 8.84
CA PRO A 74 -1.17 -8.76 9.85
C PRO A 74 -1.77 -7.63 10.70
N VAL A 75 -3.01 -7.81 11.18
CA VAL A 75 -3.58 -6.95 12.22
C VAL A 75 -2.87 -7.33 13.53
N GLU A 76 -1.82 -6.62 13.88
CA GLU A 76 -1.22 -6.76 15.20
C GLU A 76 -2.18 -6.17 16.25
N GLU A 77 -2.82 -7.05 17.03
CA GLU A 77 -3.42 -6.67 18.30
C GLU A 77 -2.30 -6.16 19.20
N LYS A 78 -2.28 -4.85 19.46
CA LYS A 78 -1.31 -4.21 20.38
C LYS A 78 -1.29 -4.96 21.72
N LYS A 79 -0.23 -5.72 21.98
CA LYS A 79 0.40 -5.68 23.31
C LYS A 79 1.27 -4.42 23.38
N PRO A 80 1.16 -3.59 24.43
CA PRO A 80 1.86 -2.32 24.49
C PRO A 80 3.33 -2.58 24.82
N ALA A 81 4.25 -2.23 23.91
CA ALA A 81 5.64 -1.96 24.27
C ALA A 81 6.34 -1.14 23.17
N ALA A 82 6.71 0.08 23.57
CA ALA A 82 7.90 0.84 23.18
C ALA A 82 8.19 1.10 21.69
N GLU A 83 8.06 2.38 21.37
CA GLU A 83 8.74 3.15 20.32
C GLU A 83 10.17 2.65 20.03
N THR A 84 10.47 2.35 18.76
CA THR A 84 11.74 2.75 18.14
C THR A 84 11.48 3.16 16.70
N VAL A 85 11.60 4.46 16.45
CA VAL A 85 11.61 5.06 15.12
C VAL A 85 12.95 4.71 14.45
N ALA A 86 12.93 3.85 13.45
CA ALA A 86 14.04 3.67 12.51
C ALA A 86 13.51 3.91 11.10
N SER A 87 13.65 5.13 10.60
CA SER A 87 13.41 5.47 9.19
C SER A 87 14.48 4.81 8.33
N LEU A 88 14.18 3.62 7.81
CA LEU A 88 14.97 2.97 6.75
C LEU A 88 14.60 3.60 5.40
N ASN A 89 15.39 4.58 4.97
CA ASN A 89 15.36 5.07 3.59
C ASN A 89 16.00 4.01 2.67
N PHE A 90 15.18 3.16 2.07
CA PHE A 90 15.60 2.25 0.99
C PHE A 90 15.67 3.03 -0.33
N ASN A 91 16.87 3.25 -0.86
CA ASN A 91 17.08 4.00 -2.10
C ASN A 91 17.44 3.02 -3.24
N PRO A 92 16.50 2.65 -4.13
CA PRO A 92 16.67 1.58 -5.12
C PRO A 92 17.64 1.93 -6.29
N TYR A 93 18.15 3.17 -6.33
CA TYR A 93 18.98 3.66 -7.44
C TYR A 93 20.50 3.53 -7.26
N GLN A 94 20.98 2.95 -6.15
CA GLN A 94 22.42 2.82 -5.90
C GLN A 94 23.11 1.66 -6.65
N TYR A 95 22.39 0.85 -7.43
CA TYR A 95 22.94 -0.41 -7.97
C TYR A 95 23.62 -0.33 -9.36
N TYR A 96 23.90 0.86 -9.91
CA TYR A 96 24.31 0.97 -11.33
C TYR A 96 25.66 1.65 -11.63
N TYR A 97 26.51 1.91 -10.65
CA TYR A 97 27.79 2.62 -10.88
C TYR A 97 29.05 1.92 -10.34
N GLY A 98 28.97 0.65 -9.95
CA GLY A 98 30.09 -0.04 -9.28
C GLY A 98 30.99 -0.93 -10.15
N ASN A 99 30.63 -1.25 -11.40
CA ASN A 99 31.33 -2.33 -12.11
C ASN A 99 31.44 -2.19 -13.64
N TYR A 100 31.77 -0.98 -14.13
CA TYR A 100 32.42 -0.83 -15.43
C TYR A 100 33.84 -0.34 -15.22
N GLY A 101 34.73 -1.28 -14.92
CA GLY A 101 36.16 -1.09 -15.11
C GLY A 101 36.43 -0.88 -16.61
N MET A 102 36.62 0.37 -17.00
CA MET A 102 36.98 0.77 -18.35
C MET A 102 38.40 0.22 -18.65
N PRO A 103 38.61 -0.68 -19.63
CA PRO A 103 39.95 -1.12 -19.99
C PRO A 103 40.68 0.03 -20.72
N TYR A 104 41.79 0.44 -20.16
CA TYR A 104 42.70 1.43 -20.74
C TYR A 104 43.40 0.80 -21.95
N TYR A 105 43.08 1.24 -23.16
CA TYR A 105 43.91 0.93 -24.32
C TYR A 105 45.17 1.78 -24.28
N ALA A 106 46.30 1.14 -23.97
CA ALA A 106 47.61 1.70 -24.19
C ALA A 106 47.94 1.57 -25.68
N TYR A 107 48.07 2.71 -26.37
CA TYR A 107 48.71 2.75 -27.68
C TYR A 107 50.23 2.79 -27.47
N ALA A 108 50.91 1.77 -27.99
CA ALA A 108 52.37 1.73 -28.15
C ALA A 108 52.73 2.02 -29.61
#